data_AF-A0A952YX09-F1
#
_entry.id   AF-A0A952YX09-F1
#
_cell.length_a   1.000
_cell.length_b   1.000
_cell.length_c   1.000
_cell.angle_alpha   90.00
_cell.angle_beta   90.00
_cell.angle_gamma   90.00
#
_symmetry.space_group_name_H-M   'P 1'
#
loop_
_entity.id
_entity.type
_entity.pdbx_description
1 polymer ?
#
loop_
_entity_poly.entity_id
_entity_poly.type
_entity_poly.pdbx_seq_one_letter_code
_entity_poly.pdbx_strand_id
1 'polypeptide(L)'
;MKFEADDLDWAMGELANLFADANRVGVLPHQINPSLFYEAWTVLCFQPTEVSTRCRQTLISMLTFPLWQVSKEGYIKRNFDFNNPNKPMRYENTFTH
;
A
#
# COMPACT_ATOMS: atom_id res chain seq x y z
N MET A 1 22.32 7.22 -11.97
CA MET A 1 21.55 8.27 -11.28
C MET A 1 22.04 8.29 -9.85
N LYS A 2 22.49 9.44 -9.34
CA LYS A 2 22.80 9.58 -7.91
C LYS A 2 21.49 9.98 -7.24
N PHE A 3 21.00 9.15 -6.33
CA PHE A 3 19.81 9.48 -5.54
C PHE A 3 20.29 10.29 -4.33
N GLU A 4 19.83 11.52 -4.22
CA GLU A 4 20.07 12.37 -3.05
C GLU A 4 19.02 12.04 -1.97
N ALA A 5 19.33 12.36 -0.71
CA ALA A 5 18.38 12.11 0.40
C ALA A 5 17.02 12.79 0.15
N ASP A 6 17.04 13.97 -0.49
CA ASP A 6 15.88 14.77 -0.84
C ASP A 6 14.93 14.04 -1.82
N ASP A 7 15.45 13.11 -2.63
CA ASP A 7 14.63 12.35 -3.60
C ASP A 7 13.67 11.40 -2.88
N LEU A 8 14.09 10.81 -1.76
CA LEU A 8 13.24 9.91 -0.98
C LEU A 8 12.11 10.67 -0.30
N ASP A 9 12.41 11.83 0.29
CA ASP A 9 11.42 12.67 0.94
C ASP A 9 10.38 13.19 -0.07
N TRP A 10 10.84 13.64 -1.24
CA TRP A 10 9.97 14.00 -2.35
C TRP A 10 9.07 12.82 -2.77
N ALA A 11 9.67 11.65 -3.05
CA ALA A 11 8.94 10.48 -3.51
C ALA A 11 7.88 10.02 -2.50
N MET A 12 8.22 10.03 -1.21
CA MET A 12 7.27 9.68 -0.14
C MET A 12 6.12 10.68 -0.05
N GLY A 13 6.38 11.98 -0.19
CA GLY A 13 5.35 13.01 -0.18
C GLY A 13 4.36 12.87 -1.35
N GLU A 14 4.88 12.74 -2.56
CA GLU A 14 4.07 12.57 -3.78
C GLU A 14 3.21 11.30 -3.71
N LEU A 15 3.82 10.18 -3.28
CA LEU A 15 3.08 8.92 -3.16
C LEU A 15 2.08 8.95 -2.01
N ALA A 16 2.36 9.61 -0.89
CA ALA A 16 1.39 9.73 0.19
C ALA A 16 0.13 10.48 -0.27
N ASN A 17 0.29 11.59 -0.99
CA ASN A 17 -0.83 12.33 -1.59
C ASN A 17 -1.59 11.47 -2.60
N LEU A 18 -0.86 10.81 -3.50
CA LEU A 18 -1.46 9.95 -4.54
C LEU A 18 -2.24 8.78 -3.93
N PHE A 19 -1.71 8.15 -2.89
CA PHE A 19 -2.39 7.05 -2.18
C PHE A 19 -3.62 7.55 -1.41
N ALA A 20 -3.56 8.74 -0.81
CA ALA A 20 -4.71 9.34 -0.15
C ALA A 20 -5.84 9.64 -1.15
N ASP A 21 -5.51 10.20 -2.31
CA ASP A 21 -6.48 10.45 -3.38
C ASP A 21 -7.05 9.15 -3.97
N ALA A 22 -6.18 8.16 -4.21
CA ALA A 22 -6.55 6.83 -4.67
C ALA A 22 -7.53 6.15 -3.72
N ASN A 23 -7.25 6.22 -2.42
CA ASN A 23 -8.12 5.71 -1.39
C ASN A 23 -9.46 6.44 -1.34
N ARG A 24 -9.46 7.77 -1.51
CA ARG A 24 -10.67 8.60 -1.53
C ARG A 24 -11.59 8.28 -2.71
N VAL A 25 -11.05 8.01 -3.89
CA VAL A 25 -11.84 7.75 -5.11
C VAL A 25 -12.04 6.26 -5.41
N GLY A 26 -11.40 5.37 -4.66
CA GLY A 26 -11.57 3.92 -4.78
C GLY A 26 -10.90 3.31 -6.02
N VAL A 27 -9.78 3.86 -6.47
CA VAL A 27 -8.99 3.35 -7.62
C VAL A 27 -7.53 3.17 -7.21
N LEU A 28 -6.74 2.42 -7.99
CA LEU A 28 -5.33 2.19 -7.69
C LEU A 28 -4.50 3.48 -7.89
N PRO A 29 -3.41 3.72 -7.14
CA PRO A 29 -2.68 4.99 -7.21
C PRO A 29 -2.07 5.26 -8.59
N HIS A 30 -1.56 4.20 -9.24
CA HIS A 30 -1.04 4.28 -10.61
C HIS A 30 -2.12 4.56 -11.67
N GLN A 31 -3.42 4.43 -11.34
CA GLN A 31 -4.52 4.78 -12.24
C GLN A 31 -4.85 6.29 -12.19
N ILE A 32 -4.51 6.98 -11.09
CA ILE A 32 -4.72 8.44 -10.97
C ILE A 32 -3.65 9.20 -11.77
N ASN A 33 -2.39 8.92 -11.50
CA ASN A 33 -1.28 9.55 -12.21
C ASN A 33 -0.15 8.51 -12.40
N PRO A 34 -0.16 7.78 -13.53
CA PRO A 34 0.82 6.73 -13.80
C PRO A 34 2.26 7.26 -13.82
N SER A 35 2.49 8.42 -14.44
CA SER A 35 3.83 9.01 -14.57
C SER A 35 4.42 9.32 -13.21
N LEU A 36 3.69 10.05 -12.36
CA LEU A 36 4.13 10.39 -11.01
C LEU A 36 4.34 9.13 -10.16
N PHE A 37 3.41 8.17 -10.25
CA PHE A 37 3.52 6.91 -9.52
C PHE A 37 4.82 6.19 -9.87
N TYR A 38 5.11 5.94 -11.15
CA TYR A 38 6.29 5.17 -11.51
C TYR A 38 7.59 5.91 -11.22
N GLU A 39 7.62 7.24 -11.36
CA GLU A 39 8.80 8.05 -11.05
C GLU A 39 9.15 7.96 -9.56
N ALA A 40 8.19 8.28 -8.68
CA ALA A 40 8.38 8.22 -7.24
C ALA A 40 8.55 6.77 -6.71
N TRP A 41 7.83 5.80 -7.27
CA TRP A 41 7.95 4.39 -6.87
C TRP A 41 9.31 3.81 -7.24
N THR A 42 9.92 4.28 -8.33
CA THR A 42 11.26 3.89 -8.74
C THR A 42 12.30 4.40 -7.74
N VAL A 43 12.19 5.64 -7.26
CA VAL A 43 13.08 6.19 -6.21
C VAL A 43 13.07 5.29 -4.97
N LEU A 44 11.89 4.83 -4.54
CA LEU A 44 11.75 3.88 -3.43
C LEU A 44 12.45 2.56 -3.69
N CYS A 45 12.35 2.03 -4.92
CA CYS A 45 12.96 0.75 -5.28
C CYS A 45 14.50 0.81 -5.31
N PHE A 46 15.09 2.00 -5.49
CA PHE A 46 16.53 2.20 -5.44
C PHE A 46 17.10 2.40 -4.03
N GLN A 47 16.25 2.60 -3.02
CA GLN A 47 16.68 2.67 -1.63
C GLN A 47 17.12 1.29 -1.09
N PRO A 48 17.94 1.25 -0.02
CA PRO A 48 18.23 0.00 0.69
C PRO A 48 16.95 -0.79 1.00
N THR A 49 17.01 -2.12 0.89
CA THR A 49 15.85 -3.01 1.00
C THR A 49 15.01 -2.76 2.25
N GLU A 50 15.64 -2.49 3.39
CA GLU A 50 14.94 -2.19 4.63
C GLU A 50 14.14 -0.88 4.56
N VAL A 51 14.75 0.19 4.04
CA VAL A 51 14.11 1.50 3.86
C VAL A 51 12.95 1.39 2.89
N SER A 52 13.19 0.81 1.71
CA SER A 52 12.16 0.64 0.68
C SER A 52 10.98 -0.19 1.18
N THR A 53 11.24 -1.22 1.98
CA THR A 53 10.18 -2.07 2.56
C THR A 53 9.33 -1.32 3.55
N ARG A 54 9.94 -0.57 4.48
CA ARG A 54 9.21 0.24 5.46
C ARG A 54 8.36 1.31 4.76
N CYS A 55 8.92 2.04 3.82
CA CYS A 55 8.20 3.06 3.06
C CYS A 55 7.00 2.48 2.29
N ARG A 56 7.19 1.36 1.58
CA ARG A 56 6.08 0.67 0.88
C ARG A 56 5.00 0.20 1.84
N GLN A 57 5.37 -0.36 2.99
CA GLN A 57 4.40 -0.77 4.01
C GLN A 57 3.58 0.41 4.52
N THR A 58 4.23 1.55 4.77
CA THR A 58 3.55 2.79 5.17
C THR A 58 2.56 3.24 4.10
N LEU A 59 2.97 3.36 2.84
CA LEU A 59 2.08 3.76 1.74
C LEU A 59 0.89 2.80 1.58
N ILE A 60 1.15 1.49 1.57
CA ILE A 60 0.09 0.48 1.46
C ILE A 60 -0.88 0.54 2.65
N SER A 61 -0.41 0.89 3.86
CA SER A 61 -1.27 1.03 5.03
C SER A 61 -2.27 2.19 4.93
N MET A 62 -1.99 3.19 4.08
CA MET A 62 -2.91 4.30 3.81
C MET A 62 -4.14 3.88 2.99
N LEU A 63 -4.07 2.70 2.34
CA LEU A 63 -5.20 2.13 1.63
C LEU A 63 -6.11 1.44 2.65
N THR A 64 -7.16 2.15 3.08
CA THR A 64 -8.14 1.60 4.04
C THR A 64 -9.08 0.61 3.36
N PHE A 65 -9.35 -0.53 4.02
CA PHE A 65 -10.41 -1.47 3.65
C PHE A 65 -11.78 -0.76 3.80
N PRO A 66 -12.68 -0.77 2.78
CA PRO A 66 -13.10 -1.98 2.06
C PRO A 66 -13.10 -1.91 0.52
N LEU A 67 -12.56 -0.87 -0.12
CA LEU A 67 -12.64 -0.75 -1.59
C LEU A 67 -11.57 -1.55 -2.36
N TRP A 68 -10.54 -2.03 -1.66
CA TRP A 68 -9.40 -2.73 -2.25
C TRP A 68 -9.51 -4.25 -2.20
N GLN A 69 -10.73 -4.79 -1.98
CA GLN A 69 -10.96 -6.22 -2.11
C GLN A 69 -10.66 -6.65 -3.55
N VAL A 70 -9.62 -7.46 -3.68
CA VAL A 70 -9.25 -8.14 -4.91
C VAL A 70 -10.38 -9.10 -5.28
N SER A 71 -11.16 -8.71 -6.30
CA SER A 71 -12.13 -9.52 -7.07
C SER A 71 -13.42 -9.98 -6.39
N LYS A 72 -14.47 -10.13 -7.21
CA LYS A 72 -15.86 -10.46 -6.83
C LYS A 72 -16.10 -11.94 -6.50
N GLU A 73 -15.09 -12.80 -6.50
CA GLU A 73 -15.25 -14.25 -6.22
C GLU A 73 -14.61 -14.75 -4.91
N GLY A 74 -14.05 -13.89 -4.07
CA GLY A 74 -13.64 -14.29 -2.73
C GLY A 74 -12.94 -13.18 -1.97
N TYR A 75 -13.14 -13.14 -0.66
CA TYR A 75 -12.51 -12.15 0.20
C TYR A 75 -11.68 -12.84 1.28
N ILE A 76 -10.55 -12.23 1.62
CA ILE A 76 -9.77 -12.60 2.79
C ILE A 76 -10.34 -11.82 3.96
N LYS A 77 -11.09 -12.48 4.84
CA LYS A 77 -11.59 -11.86 6.07
C LYS A 77 -10.48 -11.87 7.12
N ARG A 78 -10.10 -10.69 7.61
CA ARG A 78 -9.29 -10.58 8.83
C ARG A 78 -10.23 -10.64 10.03
N ASN A 79 -10.21 -11.74 10.77
CA ASN A 79 -10.95 -11.84 12.02
C ASN A 79 -10.11 -11.22 13.14
N PHE A 80 -10.33 -9.93 13.42
CA PHE A 80 -9.76 -9.27 14.59
C PHE A 80 -10.64 -9.57 15.81
N ASP A 81 -10.09 -10.29 16.77
CA ASP A 81 -10.77 -10.61 18.04
C ASP A 81 -10.39 -9.55 19.07
N PHE A 82 -11.22 -8.52 19.22
CA PHE A 82 -10.97 -7.40 20.13
C PHE A 82 -10.86 -7.82 21.60
N ASN A 83 -11.36 -9.00 21.96
CA ASN A 83 -11.32 -9.51 23.32
C ASN A 83 -10.08 -10.39 23.59
N ASN A 84 -9.27 -10.70 22.58
CA ASN A 84 -8.03 -11.46 22.75
C ASN A 84 -6.93 -11.01 21.77
N PRO A 85 -6.16 -9.95 22.11
CA PRO A 85 -5.14 -9.38 21.24
C PRO A 85 -3.93 -10.30 21.01
N ASN A 86 -3.76 -11.35 21.82
CA ASN A 86 -2.66 -12.33 21.67
C ASN A 86 -3.04 -13.53 20.77
N LYS A 87 -4.28 -13.56 20.27
CA LYS A 87 -4.73 -14.65 19.41
C LYS A 87 -4.02 -14.52 18.05
N PRO A 88 -3.38 -15.59 17.55
CA PRO A 88 -2.72 -15.54 16.26
C PRO A 88 -3.75 -15.22 15.17
N MET A 89 -3.42 -14.25 14.33
CA MET A 89 -4.30 -13.81 13.25
C MET A 89 -4.66 -15.00 12.35
N ARG A 90 -5.96 -15.27 12.22
CA ARG A 90 -6.48 -16.25 11.27
C ARG A 90 -7.01 -15.54 10.05
N TYR A 91 -6.52 -15.95 8.88
CA TYR A 91 -7.04 -15.55 7.59
C TYR A 91 -8.03 -16.61 7.15
N GLU A 92 -9.30 -16.24 7.02
CA GLU A 92 -10.30 -17.09 6.37
C GLU A 92 -10.29 -16.76 4.88
N ASN A 93 -9.97 -17.77 4.09
CA ASN A 93 -9.99 -17.73 2.64
C ASN A 93 -11.33 -18.32 2.17
N THR A 94 -12.16 -17.51 1.51
CA THR A 94 -13.43 -17.96 0.94
C THR A 94 -13.35 -18.25 -0.57
N PHE A 95 -12.16 -18.27 -1.17
CA PHE A 95 -11.97 -18.72 -2.56
C PHE A 95 -12.33 -20.21 -2.63
N THR A 96 -13.52 -20.52 -3.16
CA THR A 96 -13.91 -21.88 -3.54
C THR A 96 -13.18 -22.27 -4.83
N HIS A 97 -12.52 -23.42 -4.84
CA HIS A 97 -11.97 -24.06 -6.04
C HIS A 97 -13.08 -24.46 -7.03
#